data_AF-A8NG48-F1
#
_entry.id   AF-A8NG48-F1
#
_cell.length_a   1.000
_cell.length_b   1.000
_cell.length_c   1.000
_cell.angle_alpha   90.00
_cell.angle_beta   90.00
_cell.angle_gamma   90.00
#
_symmetry.space_group_name_H-M   'P 1'
#
loop_
_entity.id
_entity.type
_entity.pdbx_description
1 polymer ?
#
loop_
_entity_poly.entity_id
_entity_poly.type
_entity_poly.pdbx_seq_one_letter_code
_entity_poly.pdbx_strand_id
1 'polypeptide(L)'
;MMDLSTSPSRTFAGTTFARMKVGRVSSITLFFAQPLSSQVGSYFTVIPLNPSPSTVPRWYAGNIYDMGRTLPQVVTLPPSDTLEYQLFVSGDYEIRLFGDPEIQLGSPTPRLEIKVDITLDVQDQPYTHESSLDIIPNFVSGYAFGNATGVAIRSISDWLTVKDAVLAADRPQVRISLLRETRVAPGQTRIVPLVLTQTDSYTGNELEISLTLESTSRELSSLSVSLPIKQVSQWPEPSRQAIVGSYFFASSIPSQFAALPPIQQKTDGQEPPIVALHGAGVDVVGSPGQFWAEAMPPNRYGWILMPTGRTAWGLDWHGPSTQDVFESLSALSHILARNEAWKPQAFSPTSPFLLIGHSNGGQGAWHLASHYPDRVLAVAPAAAYSKSQSYVPLTHSRSAHYMDPALRSILETSFTPDDNDLHLSNILQTPVLAIHGLQAILTSPSPLTFIYSTPEELSLALRLIHDLQTYHNLDAELISSQEAIECHAQGTWGSGNIVVLGTPTSDIISLFLKERKTGFSVDDGQILLRNRKVEGEGRGSIFLHPHPTEDASWMLFMVYTDLMSLERLGRLFPMRTGIAGPAWMITGPETDQLGAGGLEGAGVWDSDWQYLPSSSWLAR
;
A
#
# COMPACT_ATOMS: atom_id res chain seq x y z
N MET A 1 27.43 -16.19 32.14
CA MET A 1 28.01 -15.09 31.35
C MET A 1 28.59 -15.68 30.08
N MET A 2 27.90 -15.53 28.95
CA MET A 2 28.45 -15.89 27.62
C MET A 2 28.93 -14.60 26.95
N ASP A 3 30.09 -14.66 26.32
CA ASP A 3 30.73 -13.55 25.62
C ASP A 3 30.40 -13.65 24.12
N LEU A 4 29.42 -12.86 23.68
CA LEU A 4 29.05 -12.73 22.26
C LEU A 4 29.94 -11.65 21.64
N SER A 5 31.09 -12.03 21.08
CA SER A 5 31.94 -11.10 20.33
C SER A 5 31.60 -11.13 18.84
N THR A 6 31.07 -10.03 18.32
CA THR A 6 30.87 -9.80 16.89
C THR A 6 32.12 -9.13 16.30
N SER A 7 32.84 -9.80 15.40
CA SER A 7 33.95 -9.20 14.62
C SER A 7 33.43 -8.45 13.38
N PRO A 8 34.19 -7.51 12.77
CA PRO A 8 33.69 -6.66 11.69
C PRO A 8 33.21 -7.48 10.47
N SER A 9 32.08 -7.08 9.90
CA SER A 9 31.51 -7.66 8.69
C SER A 9 32.42 -7.44 7.49
N ARG A 10 32.53 -8.44 6.62
CA ARG A 10 33.04 -8.30 5.25
C ARG A 10 31.90 -8.65 4.31
N THR A 11 31.72 -7.86 3.26
CA THR A 11 30.69 -8.08 2.23
C THR A 11 31.39 -8.49 0.94
N PHE A 12 30.98 -9.61 0.34
CA PHE A 12 31.46 -10.03 -0.98
C PHE A 12 30.24 -10.52 -1.79
N ALA A 13 29.97 -9.90 -2.95
CA ALA A 13 28.90 -10.29 -3.87
C ALA A 13 27.50 -10.47 -3.21
N GLY A 14 27.06 -9.52 -2.37
CA GLY A 14 25.73 -9.56 -1.74
C GLY A 14 25.60 -10.52 -0.54
N THR A 15 26.65 -11.27 -0.21
CA THR A 15 26.67 -12.14 0.98
C THR A 15 27.44 -11.45 2.12
N THR A 16 26.80 -11.37 3.30
CA THR A 16 27.41 -10.82 4.52
C THR A 16 27.85 -11.96 5.44
N PHE A 17 29.10 -11.88 5.92
CA PHE A 17 29.69 -12.90 6.80
C PHE A 17 29.72 -12.42 8.25
N ALA A 18 29.13 -13.21 9.15
CA ALA A 18 29.25 -13.03 10.60
C ALA A 18 29.79 -14.30 11.26
N ARG A 19 30.74 -14.15 12.19
CA ARG A 19 31.26 -15.24 13.03
C ARG A 19 30.60 -15.17 14.39
N MET A 20 30.12 -16.32 14.88
CA MET A 20 29.54 -16.43 16.21
C MET A 20 30.19 -17.58 16.97
N LYS A 21 30.55 -17.31 18.23
CA LYS A 21 30.99 -18.32 19.19
C LYS A 21 29.86 -18.57 20.17
N VAL A 22 29.44 -19.82 20.32
CA VAL A 22 28.37 -20.20 21.25
C VAL A 22 28.93 -21.15 22.30
N GLY A 23 28.51 -21.00 23.56
CA GLY A 23 28.76 -22.02 24.59
C GLY A 23 28.00 -23.32 24.31
N ARG A 24 28.08 -24.31 25.21
CA ARG A 24 27.32 -25.58 25.07
C ARG A 24 25.82 -25.30 25.11
N VAL A 25 25.15 -25.37 23.95
CA VAL A 25 23.68 -25.27 23.83
C VAL A 25 23.20 -26.20 22.70
N SER A 26 22.07 -26.87 22.89
CA SER A 26 21.49 -27.83 21.93
C SER A 26 20.71 -27.17 20.79
N SER A 27 20.29 -25.92 20.94
CA SER A 27 19.51 -25.15 19.96
C SER A 27 19.63 -23.64 20.23
N ILE A 28 19.45 -22.81 19.20
CA ILE A 28 19.45 -21.34 19.31
C ILE A 28 18.27 -20.80 18.52
N THR A 29 17.61 -19.76 19.02
CA THR A 29 16.62 -19.02 18.25
C THR A 29 17.28 -17.80 17.65
N LEU A 30 17.34 -17.73 16.32
CA LEU A 30 17.86 -16.56 15.62
C LEU A 30 16.69 -15.62 15.35
N PHE A 31 16.78 -14.39 15.83
CA PHE A 31 15.80 -13.34 15.61
C PHE A 31 16.28 -12.44 14.46
N PHE A 32 15.42 -12.29 13.46
CA PHE A 32 15.60 -11.28 12.43
C PHE A 32 14.36 -10.37 12.50
N ALA A 33 14.28 -9.45 13.49
CA ALA A 33 13.11 -8.56 13.60
C ALA A 33 13.32 -7.18 14.29
N GLN A 34 12.81 -6.15 13.58
CA GLN A 34 12.25 -4.83 13.95
C GLN A 34 13.15 -3.59 14.28
N PRO A 35 12.70 -2.36 13.88
CA PRO A 35 13.45 -1.56 12.90
C PRO A 35 14.01 -0.22 13.41
N LEU A 36 15.07 0.23 12.74
CA LEU A 36 15.24 1.63 12.31
C LEU A 36 15.95 1.59 10.95
N SER A 37 15.15 1.85 9.91
CA SER A 37 15.47 2.01 8.48
C SER A 37 16.58 1.15 7.84
N SER A 38 16.14 0.23 6.98
CA SER A 38 16.79 -0.25 5.74
C SER A 38 17.53 -1.62 5.72
N GLN A 39 16.73 -2.67 5.46
CA GLN A 39 16.98 -3.91 4.68
C GLN A 39 17.27 -5.23 5.42
N VAL A 40 16.39 -6.22 5.21
CA VAL A 40 16.41 -7.56 5.83
C VAL A 40 16.85 -8.64 4.82
N GLY A 41 17.55 -9.70 5.26
CA GLY A 41 18.04 -10.78 4.39
C GLY A 41 16.95 -11.70 3.84
N SER A 42 17.17 -12.26 2.64
CA SER A 42 16.24 -13.19 1.96
C SER A 42 16.29 -14.60 2.51
N TYR A 43 17.51 -15.09 2.73
CA TYR A 43 17.78 -16.41 3.28
C TYR A 43 18.99 -16.36 4.20
N PHE A 44 19.06 -17.29 5.14
CA PHE A 44 20.25 -17.50 5.96
C PHE A 44 20.48 -18.98 6.26
N THR A 45 21.71 -19.33 6.61
CA THR A 45 22.08 -20.67 7.09
C THR A 45 23.18 -20.58 8.13
N VAL A 46 23.19 -21.55 9.05
CA VAL A 46 24.24 -21.70 10.07
C VAL A 46 25.01 -22.97 9.80
N ILE A 47 26.34 -22.88 9.74
CA ILE A 47 27.22 -24.05 9.58
C ILE A 47 28.33 -24.05 10.64
N PRO A 48 28.89 -25.22 11.02
CA PRO A 48 30.05 -25.26 11.91
C PRO A 48 31.24 -24.53 11.29
N LEU A 49 32.12 -23.96 12.11
CA LEU A 49 33.31 -23.24 11.64
C LEU A 49 34.24 -24.12 10.78
N ASN A 50 34.34 -25.40 11.13
CA ASN A 50 35.07 -26.43 10.39
C ASN A 50 34.10 -27.53 9.97
N PRO A 51 33.30 -27.32 8.92
CA PRO A 51 32.30 -28.29 8.50
C PRO A 51 32.97 -29.52 7.91
N SER A 52 32.45 -30.72 8.21
CA SER A 52 32.87 -31.92 7.50
C SER A 52 32.46 -31.84 6.01
N PRO A 53 33.11 -32.58 5.09
CA PRO A 53 32.73 -32.60 3.67
C PRO A 53 31.29 -33.02 3.40
N SER A 54 30.64 -33.75 4.31
CA SER A 54 29.25 -34.18 4.20
C SER A 54 28.24 -33.19 4.82
N THR A 55 28.70 -32.03 5.29
CA THR A 55 27.82 -31.02 5.89
C THR A 55 26.96 -30.39 4.80
N VAL A 56 25.64 -30.55 4.92
CA VAL A 56 24.66 -29.93 4.02
C VAL A 56 24.07 -28.69 4.71
N PRO A 57 24.27 -27.48 4.16
CA PRO A 57 23.64 -26.26 4.70
C PRO A 57 22.12 -26.37 4.71
N ARG A 58 21.49 -25.90 5.79
CA ARG A 58 20.03 -25.80 5.88
C ARG A 58 19.66 -24.33 5.78
N TRP A 59 19.07 -23.97 4.64
CA TRP A 59 18.65 -22.60 4.38
C TRP A 59 17.27 -22.32 4.97
N TYR A 60 17.16 -21.16 5.58
CA TYR A 60 15.95 -20.63 6.21
C TYR A 60 15.60 -19.30 5.53
N ALA A 61 14.31 -19.03 5.31
CA ALA A 61 13.87 -17.74 4.78
C ALA A 61 14.04 -16.65 5.84
N GLY A 62 14.62 -15.52 5.46
CA GLY A 62 14.64 -14.31 6.28
C GLY A 62 13.37 -13.46 6.07
N ASN A 63 13.25 -12.39 6.84
CA ASN A 63 12.12 -11.47 6.78
C ASN A 63 12.33 -10.34 5.74
N ILE A 64 12.59 -10.69 4.48
CA ILE A 64 12.96 -9.74 3.42
C ILE A 64 11.98 -8.55 3.27
N TYR A 65 10.69 -8.78 3.55
CA TYR A 65 9.62 -7.79 3.46
C TYR A 65 9.48 -6.88 4.69
N ASP A 66 10.34 -7.04 5.70
CA ASP A 66 10.24 -6.37 7.01
C ASP A 66 8.82 -6.43 7.61
N MET A 67 8.22 -7.62 7.53
CA MET A 67 6.87 -7.86 8.04
C MET A 67 6.82 -7.54 9.54
N GLY A 68 5.97 -6.58 9.91
CA GLY A 68 5.95 -6.02 11.27
C GLY A 68 5.51 -6.99 12.38
N ARG A 69 4.88 -8.11 12.03
CA ARG A 69 4.42 -9.16 12.97
C ARG A 69 5.15 -10.48 12.75
N THR A 70 6.42 -10.44 12.33
CA THR A 70 7.20 -11.66 12.06
C THR A 70 7.56 -12.38 13.34
N LEU A 71 7.37 -13.69 13.34
CA LEU A 71 7.75 -14.56 14.44
C LEU A 71 9.23 -14.94 14.38
N PRO A 72 9.86 -15.23 15.53
CA PRO A 72 11.22 -15.74 15.57
C PRO A 72 11.32 -17.10 14.89
N GLN A 73 12.40 -17.33 14.13
CA GLN A 73 12.66 -18.63 13.51
C GLN A 73 13.58 -19.46 14.40
N VAL A 74 13.10 -20.65 14.79
CA VAL A 74 13.88 -21.59 15.60
C VAL A 74 14.85 -22.34 14.69
N VAL A 75 16.14 -22.31 15.03
CA VAL A 75 17.21 -22.90 14.22
C VAL A 75 17.95 -23.95 15.03
N THR A 76 17.83 -25.21 14.61
CA THR A 76 18.63 -26.28 15.21
C THR A 76 20.07 -26.17 14.71
N LEU A 77 21.01 -26.03 15.65
CA LEU A 77 22.42 -25.99 15.29
C LEU A 77 22.89 -27.36 14.79
N PRO A 78 23.69 -27.42 13.71
CA PRO A 78 24.34 -28.66 13.30
C PRO A 78 25.35 -29.11 14.37
N PRO A 79 25.62 -30.41 14.51
CA PRO A 79 26.66 -30.90 15.42
C PRO A 79 28.02 -30.23 15.16
N SER A 80 28.72 -29.83 16.23
CA SER A 80 30.04 -29.19 16.16
C SER A 80 30.88 -29.55 17.39
N ASP A 81 32.13 -29.95 17.18
CA ASP A 81 33.07 -30.28 18.26
C ASP A 81 33.58 -29.01 18.99
N THR A 82 33.61 -27.87 18.29
CA THR A 82 34.12 -26.60 18.82
C THR A 82 33.03 -25.66 19.34
N LEU A 83 31.77 -25.93 18.98
CA LEU A 83 30.61 -25.04 19.24
C LEU A 83 30.77 -23.65 18.61
N GLU A 84 31.65 -23.54 17.61
CA GLU A 84 31.83 -22.34 16.81
C GLU A 84 31.11 -22.48 15.48
N TYR A 85 30.40 -21.43 15.07
CA TYR A 85 29.53 -21.44 13.89
C TYR A 85 29.77 -20.20 13.02
N GLN A 86 29.48 -20.36 11.73
CA GLN A 86 29.40 -19.29 10.75
C GLN A 86 27.94 -19.09 10.37
N LEU A 87 27.48 -17.83 10.41
CA LEU A 87 26.19 -17.42 9.89
C LEU A 87 26.39 -16.82 8.49
N PHE A 88 25.72 -17.40 7.51
CA PHE A 88 25.65 -16.90 6.15
C PHE A 88 24.28 -16.26 5.97
N VAL A 89 24.27 -15.02 5.50
CA VAL A 89 23.03 -14.31 5.15
C VAL A 89 23.10 -13.88 3.70
N SER A 90 22.08 -14.23 2.93
CA SER A 90 21.85 -13.73 1.57
C SER A 90 21.18 -12.37 1.69
N GLY A 91 21.89 -11.33 1.29
CA GLY A 91 21.33 -9.99 1.13
C GLY A 91 20.96 -9.79 -0.34
N ASP A 92 19.68 -9.98 -0.65
CA ASP A 92 19.19 -9.71 -1.99
C ASP A 92 18.73 -8.26 -2.04
N TYR A 93 19.25 -7.48 -2.99
CA TYR A 93 18.76 -6.14 -3.25
C TYR A 93 17.71 -6.19 -4.36
N GLU A 94 16.45 -6.02 -3.98
CA GLU A 94 15.32 -5.95 -4.91
C GLU A 94 14.80 -4.51 -4.95
N ILE A 95 14.89 -3.88 -6.13
CA ILE A 95 14.46 -2.48 -6.34
C ILE A 95 12.97 -2.26 -6.00
N ARG A 96 12.14 -3.31 -6.15
CA ARG A 96 10.72 -3.31 -5.74
C ARG A 96 10.55 -3.09 -4.24
N LEU A 97 11.47 -3.61 -3.43
CA LEU A 97 11.38 -3.56 -1.96
C LEU A 97 12.12 -2.35 -1.40
N PHE A 98 13.25 -2.01 -2.01
CA PHE A 98 14.19 -1.04 -1.45
C PHE A 98 14.27 0.27 -2.24
N GLY A 99 13.47 0.44 -3.29
CA GLY A 99 13.47 1.64 -4.12
C GLY A 99 14.83 1.93 -4.76
N ASP A 100 15.01 3.14 -5.26
CA ASP A 100 16.29 3.61 -5.83
C ASP A 100 17.25 4.05 -4.71
N PRO A 101 18.49 3.52 -4.65
CA PRO A 101 19.43 3.85 -3.57
C PRO A 101 19.94 5.29 -3.67
N GLU A 102 19.95 5.90 -4.85
CA GLU A 102 20.36 7.29 -5.03
C GLU A 102 19.36 8.26 -4.37
N ILE A 103 18.07 7.89 -4.41
CA ILE A 103 17.00 8.64 -3.76
C ILE A 103 16.99 8.39 -2.26
N GLN A 104 17.07 7.13 -1.81
CA GLN A 104 16.95 6.80 -0.39
C GLN A 104 18.21 7.09 0.42
N LEU A 105 19.39 6.86 -0.17
CA LEU A 105 20.68 6.86 0.53
C LEU A 105 21.62 7.96 0.04
N GLY A 106 21.22 8.72 -0.98
CA GLY A 106 22.06 9.75 -1.60
C GLY A 106 23.26 9.21 -2.37
N SER A 107 23.28 7.90 -2.67
CA SER A 107 24.40 7.19 -3.29
C SER A 107 23.88 6.20 -4.34
N PRO A 108 24.51 6.09 -5.52
CA PRO A 108 24.12 5.09 -6.53
C PRO A 108 24.46 3.67 -6.12
N THR A 109 25.19 3.48 -5.02
CA THR A 109 25.55 2.16 -4.50
C THR A 109 24.46 1.67 -3.56
N PRO A 110 23.76 0.56 -3.87
CA PRO A 110 22.80 -0.02 -2.94
C PRO A 110 23.51 -0.48 -1.66
N ARG A 111 22.93 -0.13 -0.51
CA ARG A 111 23.41 -0.54 0.81
C ARG A 111 22.34 -1.38 1.50
N LEU A 112 22.72 -2.60 1.88
CA LEU A 112 21.92 -3.52 2.68
C LEU A 112 22.37 -3.44 4.15
N GLU A 113 21.51 -3.04 5.09
CA GLU A 113 21.80 -3.09 6.52
C GLU A 113 21.13 -4.27 7.21
N ILE A 114 21.81 -5.41 7.20
CA ILE A 114 21.29 -6.63 7.81
C ILE A 114 21.48 -6.58 9.32
N LYS A 115 20.37 -6.45 10.06
CA LYS A 115 20.35 -6.65 11.52
C LYS A 115 20.16 -8.13 11.84
N VAL A 116 21.02 -8.65 12.73
CA VAL A 116 20.92 -10.02 13.24
C VAL A 116 20.87 -9.95 14.76
N ASP A 117 19.74 -10.34 15.34
CA ASP A 117 19.57 -10.46 16.77
C ASP A 117 19.57 -11.94 17.15
N ILE A 118 20.36 -12.34 18.13
CA ILE A 118 20.49 -13.75 18.50
C ILE A 118 20.18 -13.89 19.96
N THR A 119 19.19 -14.72 20.30
CA THR A 119 18.92 -15.02 21.70
C THR A 119 18.89 -16.54 21.92
N LEU A 120 19.41 -16.95 23.06
CA LEU A 120 19.35 -18.33 23.49
C LEU A 120 18.00 -18.52 24.16
N ASP A 121 17.13 -19.28 23.52
CA ASP A 121 15.82 -19.61 24.05
C ASP A 121 15.96 -20.75 25.06
N VAL A 122 16.31 -20.38 26.30
CA VAL A 122 16.33 -21.29 27.45
C VAL A 122 14.99 -21.11 28.15
N GLN A 123 13.90 -21.58 27.53
CA GLN A 123 12.58 -21.54 28.17
C GLN A 123 12.40 -22.77 29.04
N ASP A 124 12.03 -22.52 30.31
CA ASP A 124 11.60 -23.57 31.23
C ASP A 124 10.18 -24.08 30.91
N GLN A 125 9.41 -23.33 30.12
CA GLN A 125 8.04 -23.66 29.72
C GLN A 125 8.00 -24.32 28.33
N PRO A 126 7.13 -25.32 28.09
CA PRO A 126 7.05 -26.03 26.82
C PRO A 126 6.36 -25.23 25.70
N TYR A 127 5.82 -24.04 25.99
CA TYR A 127 5.10 -23.17 25.06
C TYR A 127 5.25 -21.69 25.44
N THR A 128 4.98 -20.79 24.49
CA THR A 128 4.94 -19.34 24.70
C THR A 128 3.73 -18.70 24.01
N HIS A 129 3.23 -17.61 24.59
CA HIS A 129 2.20 -16.74 24.00
C HIS A 129 2.87 -15.69 23.11
N GLU A 130 2.40 -15.54 21.87
CA GLU A 130 2.94 -14.63 20.85
C GLU A 130 1.98 -13.46 20.62
N SER A 131 1.88 -12.56 21.61
CA SER A 131 0.83 -11.52 21.68
C SER A 131 0.74 -10.58 20.48
N SER A 132 1.82 -10.41 19.71
CA SER A 132 1.84 -9.60 18.49
C SER A 132 0.96 -10.17 17.36
N LEU A 133 0.56 -11.44 17.46
CA LEU A 133 -0.31 -12.14 16.51
C LEU A 133 -1.73 -12.36 17.02
N ASP A 134 -2.04 -11.89 18.22
CA ASP A 134 -3.40 -11.99 18.75
C ASP A 134 -4.40 -11.21 17.88
N ILE A 135 -5.62 -11.72 17.81
CA ILE A 135 -6.71 -11.14 17.03
C ILE A 135 -7.84 -10.77 17.98
N ILE A 136 -8.16 -9.49 18.05
CA ILE A 136 -9.30 -8.98 18.82
C ILE A 136 -9.96 -7.83 18.05
N PRO A 137 -11.30 -7.81 17.90
CA PRO A 137 -11.98 -6.67 17.29
C PRO A 137 -12.00 -5.47 18.25
N ASN A 138 -12.24 -4.28 17.70
CA ASN A 138 -12.63 -3.14 18.51
C ASN A 138 -14.04 -3.33 19.07
N PHE A 139 -14.33 -2.66 20.18
CA PHE A 139 -15.66 -2.64 20.79
C PHE A 139 -16.27 -1.26 20.54
N VAL A 140 -17.38 -1.21 19.80
CA VAL A 140 -18.09 0.03 19.47
C VAL A 140 -19.24 0.21 20.46
N SER A 141 -19.19 1.25 21.30
CA SER A 141 -20.14 1.46 22.40
C SER A 141 -20.36 0.21 23.25
N GLY A 142 -19.27 -0.51 23.54
CA GLY A 142 -19.29 -1.74 24.31
C GLY A 142 -19.70 -3.00 23.56
N TYR A 143 -19.95 -2.98 22.25
CA TYR A 143 -20.24 -4.17 21.45
C TYR A 143 -19.08 -4.53 20.52
N ALA A 144 -18.65 -5.80 20.52
CA ALA A 144 -17.59 -6.28 19.64
C ALA A 144 -17.95 -6.09 18.16
N PHE A 145 -17.05 -5.46 17.40
CA PHE A 145 -17.20 -5.26 15.96
C PHE A 145 -16.73 -6.51 15.19
N GLY A 146 -17.30 -7.67 15.50
CA GLY A 146 -16.83 -8.96 15.01
C GLY A 146 -17.11 -10.08 16.01
N ASN A 147 -16.99 -11.33 15.56
CA ASN A 147 -17.21 -12.51 16.38
C ASN A 147 -16.00 -13.45 16.48
N ALA A 148 -14.89 -13.10 15.83
CA ALA A 148 -13.67 -13.89 15.86
C ALA A 148 -12.64 -13.26 16.79
N THR A 149 -12.05 -14.09 17.64
CA THR A 149 -10.90 -13.77 18.48
C THR A 149 -9.83 -14.82 18.24
N GLY A 150 -8.57 -14.48 18.47
CA GLY A 150 -7.46 -15.38 18.27
C GLY A 150 -6.37 -15.16 19.32
N VAL A 151 -5.91 -16.26 19.92
CA VAL A 151 -4.73 -16.25 20.80
C VAL A 151 -3.60 -17.00 20.12
N ALA A 152 -2.47 -16.35 19.89
CA ALA A 152 -1.34 -16.96 19.21
C ALA A 152 -0.44 -17.74 20.18
N ILE A 153 -0.28 -19.03 19.96
CA ILE A 153 0.57 -19.90 20.78
C ILE A 153 1.64 -20.52 19.91
N ARG A 154 2.89 -20.48 20.39
CA ARG A 154 4.01 -21.24 19.85
C ARG A 154 4.34 -22.40 20.79
N SER A 155 4.37 -23.61 20.27
CA SER A 155 4.92 -24.74 21.02
C SER A 155 6.43 -24.79 20.86
N ILE A 156 7.16 -25.08 21.93
CA ILE A 156 8.63 -25.06 21.94
C ILE A 156 9.19 -26.47 21.82
N SER A 157 8.79 -27.38 22.71
CA SER A 157 9.45 -28.69 22.88
C SER A 157 8.54 -29.90 22.69
N ASP A 158 7.22 -29.76 22.80
CA ASP A 158 6.26 -30.88 22.67
C ASP A 158 5.11 -30.54 21.71
N TRP A 159 4.33 -31.53 21.28
CA TRP A 159 3.03 -31.23 20.69
C TRP A 159 2.06 -30.74 21.77
N LEU A 160 1.39 -29.65 21.47
CA LEU A 160 0.38 -29.05 22.32
C LEU A 160 -0.98 -29.19 21.64
N THR A 161 -2.02 -29.51 22.39
CA THR A 161 -3.40 -29.44 21.92
C THR A 161 -4.18 -28.50 22.83
N VAL A 162 -4.73 -27.43 22.27
CA VAL A 162 -5.68 -26.57 22.98
C VAL A 162 -7.04 -27.28 22.98
N LYS A 163 -7.51 -27.63 24.18
CA LYS A 163 -8.73 -28.41 24.41
C LYS A 163 -9.94 -27.55 24.72
N ASP A 164 -9.73 -26.43 25.40
CA ASP A 164 -10.80 -25.52 25.78
C ASP A 164 -10.28 -24.09 25.94
N ALA A 165 -11.20 -23.12 25.89
CA ALA A 165 -10.93 -21.71 26.07
C ALA A 165 -12.13 -21.03 26.73
N VAL A 166 -11.93 -20.46 27.91
CA VAL A 166 -12.98 -19.78 28.70
C VAL A 166 -12.49 -18.43 29.21
N LEU A 167 -13.42 -17.55 29.58
CA LEU A 167 -13.05 -16.35 30.34
C LEU A 167 -12.61 -16.74 31.76
N ALA A 168 -11.54 -16.11 32.25
CA ALA A 168 -11.00 -16.39 33.58
C ALA A 168 -11.97 -15.99 34.71
N ALA A 169 -12.78 -14.95 34.46
CA ALA A 169 -13.86 -14.53 35.34
C ALA A 169 -15.19 -14.65 34.61
N ASP A 170 -16.25 -15.03 35.34
CA ASP A 170 -17.60 -15.06 34.76
C ASP A 170 -18.05 -13.64 34.39
N ARG A 171 -18.39 -13.46 33.11
CA ARG A 171 -18.88 -12.20 32.54
C ARG A 171 -20.19 -12.54 31.82
N PRO A 172 -21.37 -12.25 32.38
CA PRO A 172 -22.63 -12.63 31.74
C PRO A 172 -22.84 -11.97 30.38
N GLN A 173 -22.21 -10.82 30.12
CA GLN A 173 -22.33 -10.06 28.88
C GLN A 173 -21.55 -10.66 27.72
N VAL A 174 -20.40 -11.31 27.97
CA VAL A 174 -19.44 -11.75 26.94
C VAL A 174 -19.01 -13.18 27.24
N ARG A 175 -18.96 -14.02 26.22
CA ARG A 175 -18.47 -15.40 26.31
C ARG A 175 -17.42 -15.66 25.26
N ILE A 176 -16.40 -16.40 25.65
CA ILE A 176 -15.38 -16.96 24.77
C ILE A 176 -15.56 -18.47 24.76
N SER A 177 -15.43 -19.07 23.58
CA SER A 177 -15.42 -20.52 23.40
C SER A 177 -14.42 -20.90 22.32
N LEU A 178 -13.84 -22.09 22.44
CA LEU A 178 -12.95 -22.62 21.43
C LEU A 178 -13.75 -23.02 20.18
N LEU A 179 -13.37 -22.52 19.00
CA LEU A 179 -14.05 -22.91 17.75
C LEU A 179 -13.80 -24.39 17.41
N ARG A 180 -12.56 -24.84 17.63
CA ARG A 180 -12.12 -26.22 17.44
C ARG A 180 -10.82 -26.49 18.19
N GLU A 181 -10.60 -27.75 18.57
CA GLU A 181 -9.31 -28.17 19.10
C GLU A 181 -8.18 -27.79 18.13
N THR A 182 -7.11 -27.23 18.69
CA THR A 182 -6.00 -26.71 17.91
C THR A 182 -4.71 -27.37 18.35
N ARG A 183 -4.20 -28.26 17.49
CA ARG A 183 -2.92 -28.95 17.69
C ARG A 183 -1.76 -28.12 17.15
N VAL A 184 -0.71 -27.91 17.93
CA VAL A 184 0.47 -27.10 17.64
C VAL A 184 1.71 -27.99 17.76
N ALA A 185 2.49 -28.12 16.69
CA ALA A 185 3.72 -28.90 16.69
C ALA A 185 4.87 -28.16 17.40
N PRO A 186 5.91 -28.86 17.90
CA PRO A 186 7.14 -28.21 18.36
C PRO A 186 7.72 -27.27 17.30
N GLY A 187 8.03 -26.03 17.69
CA GLY A 187 8.49 -24.96 16.82
C GLY A 187 7.40 -24.27 15.98
N GLN A 188 6.16 -24.77 15.99
CA GLN A 188 5.05 -24.18 15.25
C GLN A 188 4.35 -23.10 16.07
N THR A 189 3.97 -22.01 15.41
CA THR A 189 3.00 -21.04 15.96
C THR A 189 1.66 -21.19 15.26
N ARG A 190 0.58 -21.14 16.03
CA ARG A 190 -0.79 -21.09 15.50
C ARG A 190 -1.61 -20.08 16.28
N ILE A 191 -2.47 -19.36 15.56
CA ILE A 191 -3.54 -18.56 16.17
C ILE A 191 -4.69 -19.52 16.49
N VAL A 192 -4.98 -19.69 17.78
CA VAL A 192 -6.06 -20.52 18.29
C VAL A 192 -7.39 -19.81 18.01
N PRO A 193 -8.32 -20.39 17.24
CA PRO A 193 -9.57 -19.73 16.88
C PRO A 193 -10.58 -19.75 18.02
N LEU A 194 -10.97 -18.57 18.50
CA LEU A 194 -11.90 -18.38 19.60
C LEU A 194 -13.15 -17.64 19.11
N VAL A 195 -14.33 -18.14 19.44
CA VAL A 195 -15.61 -17.49 19.13
C VAL A 195 -15.97 -16.55 20.26
N LEU A 196 -16.15 -15.28 19.93
CA LEU A 196 -16.69 -14.25 20.81
C LEU A 196 -18.20 -14.15 20.62
N THR A 197 -18.94 -14.43 21.68
CA THR A 197 -20.40 -14.24 21.73
C THR A 197 -20.72 -13.17 22.77
N GLN A 198 -21.65 -12.29 22.45
CA GLN A 198 -22.03 -11.18 23.32
C GLN A 198 -23.55 -11.08 23.40
N THR A 199 -24.08 -10.84 24.59
CA THR A 199 -25.52 -10.67 24.86
C THR A 199 -25.88 -9.28 25.34
N ASP A 200 -24.92 -8.53 25.88
CA ASP A 200 -25.09 -7.16 26.37
C ASP A 200 -23.77 -6.38 26.23
N SER A 201 -23.82 -5.06 26.34
CA SER A 201 -22.65 -4.17 26.28
C SER A 201 -21.58 -4.51 27.33
N TYR A 202 -20.32 -4.43 26.93
CA TYR A 202 -19.15 -4.67 27.76
C TYR A 202 -18.15 -3.53 27.64
N THR A 203 -17.94 -2.82 28.74
CA THR A 203 -17.08 -1.62 28.81
C THR A 203 -15.71 -1.90 29.42
N GLY A 204 -15.33 -3.17 29.56
CA GLY A 204 -14.00 -3.54 30.03
C GLY A 204 -12.93 -3.23 28.99
N ASN A 205 -11.68 -3.13 29.45
CA ASN A 205 -10.52 -2.78 28.61
C ASN A 205 -9.70 -4.01 28.20
N GLU A 206 -10.08 -5.21 28.65
CA GLU A 206 -9.37 -6.45 28.35
C GLU A 206 -10.28 -7.66 28.50
N LEU A 207 -9.95 -8.76 27.82
CA LEU A 207 -10.53 -10.08 28.03
C LEU A 207 -9.45 -11.02 28.59
N GLU A 208 -9.61 -11.41 29.85
CA GLU A 208 -8.79 -12.44 30.48
C GLU A 208 -9.30 -13.82 30.06
N ILE A 209 -8.51 -14.56 29.28
CA ILE A 209 -8.84 -15.86 28.71
C ILE A 209 -7.95 -16.91 29.34
N SER A 210 -8.55 -18.01 29.81
CA SER A 210 -7.84 -19.20 30.26
C SER A 210 -7.99 -20.31 29.21
N LEU A 211 -6.85 -20.79 28.70
CA LEU A 211 -6.77 -21.87 27.73
C LEU A 211 -6.37 -23.16 28.44
N THR A 212 -7.12 -24.23 28.18
CA THR A 212 -6.76 -25.58 28.65
C THR A 212 -5.91 -26.27 27.61
N LEU A 213 -4.71 -26.67 28.00
CA LEU A 213 -3.68 -27.23 27.13
C LEU A 213 -3.39 -28.68 27.53
N GLU A 214 -3.25 -29.56 26.54
CA GLU A 214 -2.81 -30.94 26.70
C GLU A 214 -1.51 -31.17 25.92
N SER A 215 -0.45 -31.57 26.62
CA SER A 215 0.81 -31.99 26.02
C SER A 215 0.78 -33.47 25.57
N THR A 216 1.73 -33.92 24.75
CA THR A 216 1.85 -35.35 24.40
C THR A 216 2.22 -36.21 25.61
N SER A 217 2.91 -35.62 26.60
CA SER A 217 3.12 -36.26 27.92
C SER A 217 1.82 -36.45 28.72
N ARG A 218 0.66 -35.98 28.21
CA ARG A 218 -0.68 -35.98 28.82
C ARG A 218 -0.77 -35.18 30.11
N GLU A 219 0.10 -34.18 30.27
CA GLU A 219 -0.01 -33.22 31.35
C GLU A 219 -0.99 -32.12 30.89
N LEU A 220 -2.07 -31.95 31.67
CA LEU A 220 -2.98 -30.85 31.48
C LEU A 220 -2.40 -29.61 32.18
N SER A 221 -2.30 -28.51 31.44
CA SER A 221 -1.93 -27.22 31.98
C SER A 221 -2.91 -26.14 31.55
N SER A 222 -2.88 -24.99 32.23
CA SER A 222 -3.67 -23.81 31.88
C SER A 222 -2.75 -22.66 31.51
N LEU A 223 -3.09 -21.93 30.44
CA LEU A 223 -2.43 -20.70 30.05
C LEU A 223 -3.42 -19.55 30.17
N SER A 224 -3.10 -18.55 31.00
CA SER A 224 -3.88 -17.32 31.11
C SER A 224 -3.30 -16.24 30.18
N VAL A 225 -4.16 -15.62 29.39
CA VAL A 225 -3.82 -14.57 28.42
C VAL A 225 -4.77 -13.39 28.59
N SER A 226 -4.21 -12.18 28.58
CA SER A 226 -4.99 -10.94 28.56
C SER A 226 -5.01 -10.35 27.16
N LEU A 227 -6.20 -10.22 26.56
CA LEU A 227 -6.37 -9.57 25.27
C LEU A 227 -6.89 -8.13 25.45
N PRO A 228 -6.14 -7.10 25.05
CA PRO A 228 -6.56 -5.71 25.24
C PRO A 228 -7.71 -5.33 24.29
N ILE A 229 -8.76 -4.72 24.85
CA ILE A 229 -9.91 -4.19 24.11
C ILE A 229 -9.71 -2.70 23.86
N LYS A 230 -9.79 -2.32 22.58
CA LYS A 230 -9.94 -0.92 22.19
C LYS A 230 -11.42 -0.56 22.10
N GLN A 231 -11.88 0.28 23.03
CA GLN A 231 -13.21 0.87 23.00
C GLN A 231 -13.23 2.05 22.02
N VAL A 232 -14.28 2.10 21.19
CA VAL A 232 -14.49 3.12 20.16
C VAL A 232 -15.92 3.65 20.31
N SER A 233 -16.09 4.97 20.16
CA SER A 233 -17.43 5.58 20.17
C SER A 233 -18.22 5.18 18.93
N GLN A 234 -19.53 5.03 19.06
CA GLN A 234 -20.40 4.85 17.91
C GLN A 234 -20.46 6.13 17.06
N TRP A 235 -20.51 5.95 15.74
CA TRP A 235 -20.72 7.02 14.76
C TRP A 235 -22.13 7.65 14.89
N PRO A 236 -22.34 8.94 14.51
CA PRO A 236 -21.48 9.80 13.71
C PRO A 236 -20.67 10.78 14.58
N GLU A 237 -19.51 10.36 15.07
CA GLU A 237 -18.55 11.27 15.72
C GLU A 237 -17.60 11.87 14.68
N PRO A 238 -17.22 13.16 14.80
CA PRO A 238 -16.33 13.84 13.84
C PRO A 238 -14.95 13.20 13.70
N SER A 239 -14.51 12.41 14.70
CA SER A 239 -13.15 11.89 14.80
C SER A 239 -12.79 10.77 13.81
N ARG A 240 -13.75 10.32 12.98
CA ARG A 240 -13.60 9.35 11.86
C ARG A 240 -12.54 8.25 12.09
N GLN A 241 -12.50 7.72 13.31
CA GLN A 241 -11.52 6.72 13.71
C GLN A 241 -11.79 5.40 13.00
N ALA A 242 -10.76 4.76 12.43
CA ALA A 242 -10.94 3.46 11.81
C ALA A 242 -11.23 2.39 12.88
N ILE A 243 -12.28 1.62 12.62
CA ILE A 243 -12.76 0.53 13.46
C ILE A 243 -12.13 -0.77 12.93
N VAL A 244 -11.41 -1.48 13.79
CA VAL A 244 -10.88 -2.80 13.45
C VAL A 244 -11.96 -3.84 13.72
N GLY A 245 -12.41 -4.51 12.66
CA GLY A 245 -13.33 -5.63 12.74
C GLY A 245 -12.62 -6.97 12.68
N SER A 246 -13.28 -8.03 13.15
CA SER A 246 -12.75 -9.39 13.09
C SER A 246 -13.79 -10.42 12.62
N TYR A 247 -13.31 -11.44 11.93
CA TYR A 247 -14.13 -12.51 11.37
C TYR A 247 -13.31 -13.79 11.17
N PHE A 248 -13.99 -14.90 10.84
CA PHE A 248 -13.33 -16.15 10.51
C PHE A 248 -13.19 -16.31 9.00
N PHE A 249 -12.01 -16.01 8.48
CA PHE A 249 -11.66 -16.29 7.09
C PHE A 249 -11.70 -17.80 6.82
N ALA A 250 -12.25 -18.19 5.66
CA ALA A 250 -12.48 -19.59 5.29
C ALA A 250 -13.15 -20.37 6.45
N SER A 251 -14.11 -19.72 7.12
CA SER A 251 -14.89 -20.23 8.26
C SER A 251 -14.11 -20.58 9.53
N SER A 252 -12.79 -20.46 9.58
CA SER A 252 -12.03 -21.00 10.71
C SER A 252 -10.71 -20.32 11.08
N ILE A 253 -10.32 -19.28 10.34
CA ILE A 253 -9.07 -18.56 10.56
C ILE A 253 -9.40 -17.16 11.07
N PRO A 254 -9.13 -16.82 12.35
CA PRO A 254 -9.34 -15.48 12.86
C PRO A 254 -8.58 -14.49 11.97
N SER A 255 -9.28 -13.49 11.46
CA SER A 255 -8.77 -12.49 10.53
C SER A 255 -9.41 -11.14 10.85
N GLN A 256 -8.80 -10.07 10.36
CA GLN A 256 -9.21 -8.69 10.65
C GLN A 256 -9.38 -7.90 9.36
N PHE A 257 -10.11 -6.80 9.47
CA PHE A 257 -10.17 -5.72 8.49
C PHE A 257 -10.28 -4.40 9.23
N ALA A 258 -10.02 -3.29 8.55
CA ALA A 258 -10.34 -1.96 9.06
C ALA A 258 -11.55 -1.39 8.31
N ALA A 259 -12.34 -0.55 8.97
CA ALA A 259 -13.48 0.11 8.33
C ALA A 259 -13.69 1.54 8.85
N LEU A 260 -14.13 2.42 7.96
CA LEU A 260 -14.59 3.77 8.30
C LEU A 260 -16.11 3.84 8.19
N PRO A 261 -16.80 4.32 9.24
CA PRO A 261 -18.24 4.53 9.18
C PRO A 261 -18.60 5.74 8.30
N PRO A 262 -19.83 5.78 7.77
CA PRO A 262 -20.35 6.96 7.08
C PRO A 262 -20.53 8.14 8.04
N ILE A 263 -20.37 9.36 7.54
CA ILE A 263 -20.47 10.60 8.34
C ILE A 263 -21.93 10.93 8.71
N GLN A 264 -22.89 10.49 7.91
CA GLN A 264 -24.31 10.71 8.16
C GLN A 264 -25.04 9.39 8.37
N GLN A 265 -25.97 9.37 9.32
CA GLN A 265 -26.94 8.29 9.41
C GLN A 265 -27.90 8.41 8.22
N LYS A 266 -28.03 7.33 7.45
CA LYS A 266 -28.83 7.31 6.22
C LYS A 266 -30.32 7.37 6.55
N THR A 267 -31.09 8.13 5.77
CA THR A 267 -32.55 8.26 5.90
C THR A 267 -33.35 7.52 4.82
N ASP A 268 -32.75 7.15 3.68
CA ASP A 268 -33.43 6.37 2.62
C ASP A 268 -32.46 5.62 1.67
N GLY A 269 -32.61 4.28 1.55
CA GLY A 269 -31.85 3.39 0.65
C GLY A 269 -30.61 2.68 1.27
N GLN A 270 -29.98 1.72 0.57
CA GLN A 270 -28.65 1.15 0.93
C GLN A 270 -27.61 1.72 -0.04
N GLU A 271 -26.67 2.54 0.44
CA GLU A 271 -25.55 2.95 -0.43
C GLU A 271 -24.59 1.77 -0.60
N PRO A 272 -23.96 1.63 -1.77
CA PRO A 272 -22.92 0.64 -1.92
C PRO A 272 -21.74 0.96 -0.99
N PRO A 273 -21.14 -0.06 -0.36
CA PRO A 273 -19.89 0.12 0.35
C PRO A 273 -18.77 0.47 -0.64
N ILE A 274 -17.73 1.11 -0.12
CA ILE A 274 -16.47 1.34 -0.82
C ILE A 274 -15.46 0.32 -0.32
N VAL A 275 -14.77 -0.37 -1.22
CA VAL A 275 -13.63 -1.24 -0.91
C VAL A 275 -12.35 -0.49 -1.28
N ALA A 276 -11.46 -0.31 -0.31
CA ALA A 276 -10.21 0.43 -0.44
C ALA A 276 -8.99 -0.47 -0.26
N LEU A 277 -8.37 -0.87 -1.38
CA LEU A 277 -7.23 -1.77 -1.42
C LEU A 277 -5.92 -1.01 -1.20
N HIS A 278 -5.14 -1.42 -0.20
CA HIS A 278 -3.90 -0.75 0.18
C HIS A 278 -2.71 -1.11 -0.74
N GLY A 279 -1.69 -0.26 -0.72
CA GLY A 279 -0.40 -0.50 -1.38
C GLY A 279 0.44 -1.57 -0.66
N ALA A 280 1.52 -2.01 -1.31
CA ALA A 280 2.45 -2.97 -0.73
C ALA A 280 3.13 -2.41 0.53
N GLY A 281 3.25 -3.22 1.57
CA GLY A 281 3.86 -2.85 2.86
C GLY A 281 2.95 -2.07 3.80
N VAL A 282 1.68 -1.83 3.47
CA VAL A 282 0.75 -1.05 4.31
C VAL A 282 -0.05 -1.97 5.24
N ASP A 283 0.07 -1.81 6.56
CA ASP A 283 -0.76 -2.51 7.55
C ASP A 283 -1.98 -1.67 7.93
N VAL A 284 -3.18 -2.07 7.46
CA VAL A 284 -4.42 -1.34 7.71
C VAL A 284 -4.96 -1.46 9.15
N VAL A 285 -4.43 -2.40 9.95
CA VAL A 285 -4.90 -2.66 11.32
C VAL A 285 -3.89 -2.17 12.37
N GLY A 286 -2.60 -2.41 12.13
CA GLY A 286 -1.53 -2.22 13.11
C GLY A 286 -0.66 -0.97 12.92
N SER A 287 -0.79 -0.24 11.80
CA SER A 287 0.04 0.95 11.57
C SER A 287 -0.28 2.08 12.55
N PRO A 288 0.73 2.65 13.25
CA PRO A 288 0.58 3.90 13.98
C PRO A 288 -0.02 4.98 13.07
N GLY A 289 -1.03 5.69 13.55
CA GLY A 289 -1.73 6.73 12.77
C GLY A 289 -2.75 6.22 11.75
N GLN A 290 -2.89 4.91 11.50
CA GLN A 290 -3.88 4.40 10.54
C GLN A 290 -3.80 5.09 9.16
N PHE A 291 -2.59 5.33 8.65
CA PHE A 291 -2.31 6.07 7.40
C PHE A 291 -3.30 5.81 6.26
N TRP A 292 -3.60 4.54 5.98
CA TRP A 292 -4.51 4.19 4.89
C TRP A 292 -5.94 4.69 5.11
N ALA A 293 -6.42 4.66 6.36
CA ALA A 293 -7.72 5.19 6.73
C ALA A 293 -7.74 6.72 6.70
N GLU A 294 -6.67 7.39 7.14
CA GLU A 294 -6.54 8.85 7.07
C GLU A 294 -6.52 9.37 5.62
N ALA A 295 -5.94 8.60 4.69
CA ALA A 295 -5.92 8.91 3.27
C ALA A 295 -7.29 8.80 2.57
N MET A 296 -8.31 8.25 3.23
CA MET A 296 -9.62 8.05 2.62
C MET A 296 -10.47 9.33 2.68
N PRO A 297 -11.08 9.77 1.56
CA PRO A 297 -11.89 10.98 1.54
C PRO A 297 -13.15 10.83 2.41
N PRO A 298 -13.67 11.94 2.98
CA PRO A 298 -14.95 11.97 3.67
C PRO A 298 -16.08 11.34 2.85
N ASN A 299 -16.74 10.31 3.39
CA ASN A 299 -17.88 9.65 2.75
C ASN A 299 -19.13 9.83 3.60
N ARG A 300 -20.16 10.44 3.01
CA ARG A 300 -21.40 10.80 3.71
C ARG A 300 -22.24 9.58 4.05
N TYR A 301 -22.29 8.58 3.17
CA TYR A 301 -23.36 7.58 3.20
C TYR A 301 -22.90 6.12 3.12
N GLY A 302 -21.73 5.84 2.55
CA GLY A 302 -21.19 4.48 2.44
C GLY A 302 -20.13 4.16 3.49
N TRP A 303 -20.06 2.90 3.90
CA TRP A 303 -18.92 2.36 4.64
C TRP A 303 -17.70 2.27 3.73
N ILE A 304 -16.52 2.58 4.25
CA ILE A 304 -15.25 2.29 3.56
C ILE A 304 -14.62 1.08 4.25
N LEU A 305 -14.56 -0.04 3.54
CA LEU A 305 -13.91 -1.27 3.97
C LEU A 305 -12.46 -1.28 3.47
N MET A 306 -11.53 -1.54 4.38
CA MET A 306 -10.10 -1.73 4.10
C MET A 306 -9.72 -3.16 4.49
N PRO A 307 -9.78 -4.12 3.56
CA PRO A 307 -9.34 -5.49 3.80
C PRO A 307 -7.82 -5.53 4.00
N THR A 308 -7.33 -6.58 4.67
CA THR A 308 -5.90 -6.74 4.94
C THR A 308 -5.15 -7.39 3.78
N GLY A 309 -5.86 -7.95 2.81
CA GLY A 309 -5.24 -8.72 1.73
C GLY A 309 -4.50 -9.97 2.26
N ARG A 310 -4.89 -10.46 3.45
CA ARG A 310 -4.18 -11.42 4.31
C ARG A 310 -2.97 -10.84 5.05
N THR A 311 -2.18 -9.98 4.41
CA THR A 311 -1.00 -9.31 5.00
C THR A 311 -0.73 -7.98 4.30
N ALA A 312 0.13 -7.14 4.88
CA ALA A 312 0.54 -5.86 4.30
C ALA A 312 1.12 -5.95 2.86
N TRP A 313 1.59 -7.12 2.44
CA TRP A 313 2.09 -7.37 1.09
C TRP A 313 1.12 -8.23 0.24
N GLY A 314 0.35 -9.11 0.88
CA GLY A 314 -0.61 -9.99 0.22
C GLY A 314 -0.01 -10.83 -0.91
N LEU A 315 -0.87 -11.29 -1.81
CA LEU A 315 -0.50 -11.91 -3.08
C LEU A 315 -0.92 -11.00 -4.24
N ASP A 316 -0.48 -9.75 -4.25
CA ASP A 316 -0.87 -8.74 -5.25
C ASP A 316 -2.39 -8.69 -5.49
N TRP A 317 -3.16 -8.84 -4.39
CA TRP A 317 -4.63 -8.89 -4.37
C TRP A 317 -5.29 -10.05 -5.12
N HIS A 318 -4.52 -11.03 -5.60
CA HIS A 318 -4.97 -12.25 -6.27
C HIS A 318 -5.33 -13.36 -5.28
N GLY A 319 -6.07 -14.37 -5.76
CA GLY A 319 -6.34 -15.62 -5.04
C GLY A 319 -6.86 -15.40 -3.61
N PRO A 320 -6.14 -15.85 -2.56
CA PRO A 320 -6.55 -15.65 -1.16
C PRO A 320 -6.73 -14.18 -0.76
N SER A 321 -5.99 -13.26 -1.36
CA SER A 321 -6.16 -11.82 -1.09
C SER A 321 -7.46 -11.30 -1.70
N THR A 322 -7.89 -11.78 -2.87
CA THR A 322 -9.22 -11.50 -3.43
C THR A 322 -10.33 -12.06 -2.54
N GLN A 323 -10.15 -13.30 -2.05
CA GLN A 323 -11.11 -13.92 -1.14
C GLN A 323 -11.26 -13.12 0.16
N ASP A 324 -10.15 -12.57 0.70
CA ASP A 324 -10.17 -11.71 1.88
C ASP A 324 -11.03 -10.45 1.69
N VAL A 325 -11.02 -9.86 0.47
CA VAL A 325 -11.90 -8.73 0.14
C VAL A 325 -13.37 -9.12 0.29
N PHE A 326 -13.80 -10.21 -0.37
CA PHE A 326 -15.19 -10.62 -0.37
C PHE A 326 -15.66 -11.10 1.01
N GLU A 327 -14.82 -11.84 1.74
CA GLU A 327 -15.17 -12.31 3.08
C GLU A 327 -15.18 -11.16 4.10
N SER A 328 -14.30 -10.17 3.98
CA SER A 328 -14.34 -8.96 4.82
C SER A 328 -15.61 -8.14 4.55
N LEU A 329 -16.04 -8.04 3.29
CA LEU A 329 -17.28 -7.36 2.92
C LEU A 329 -18.51 -8.07 3.49
N SER A 330 -18.54 -9.40 3.36
CA SER A 330 -19.58 -10.23 3.96
C SER A 330 -19.59 -10.12 5.49
N ALA A 331 -18.41 -10.12 6.13
CA ALA A 331 -18.28 -9.96 7.56
C ALA A 331 -18.81 -8.60 8.03
N LEU A 332 -18.44 -7.50 7.37
CA LEU A 332 -18.95 -6.17 7.69
C LEU A 332 -20.47 -6.13 7.59
N SER A 333 -21.04 -6.64 6.50
CA SER A 333 -22.50 -6.76 6.33
C SER A 333 -23.16 -7.51 7.50
N HIS A 334 -22.63 -8.69 7.87
CA HIS A 334 -23.18 -9.49 8.97
C HIS A 334 -23.02 -8.83 10.33
N ILE A 335 -21.89 -8.14 10.59
CA ILE A 335 -21.66 -7.40 11.83
C ILE A 335 -22.71 -6.31 11.98
N LEU A 336 -22.94 -5.51 10.94
CA LEU A 336 -23.93 -4.44 10.95
C LEU A 336 -25.35 -4.99 11.12
N ALA A 337 -25.70 -6.11 10.46
CA ALA A 337 -27.03 -6.70 10.52
C ALA A 337 -27.38 -7.33 11.89
N ARG A 338 -26.37 -7.74 12.67
CA ARG A 338 -26.57 -8.43 13.96
C ARG A 338 -26.87 -7.49 15.13
N ASN A 339 -26.45 -6.23 15.06
CA ASN A 339 -26.68 -5.26 16.11
C ASN A 339 -27.84 -4.33 15.71
N GLU A 340 -28.92 -4.29 16.49
CA GLU A 340 -30.10 -3.46 16.17
C GLU A 340 -29.76 -1.97 16.03
N ALA A 341 -28.74 -1.46 16.73
CA ALA A 341 -28.29 -0.07 16.60
C ALA A 341 -27.50 0.19 15.30
N TRP A 342 -26.93 -0.84 14.67
CA TRP A 342 -26.12 -0.72 13.44
C TRP A 342 -26.87 -1.18 12.18
N LYS A 343 -27.91 -2.01 12.37
CA LYS A 343 -28.75 -2.60 11.33
C LYS A 343 -29.32 -1.60 10.30
N PRO A 344 -29.67 -0.35 10.65
CA PRO A 344 -30.07 0.64 9.65
C PRO A 344 -29.02 0.95 8.57
N GLN A 345 -27.74 0.65 8.84
CA GLN A 345 -26.63 0.84 7.89
C GLN A 345 -26.16 -0.47 7.25
N ALA A 346 -26.80 -1.60 7.56
CA ALA A 346 -26.45 -2.88 6.97
C ALA A 346 -26.80 -2.90 5.47
N PHE A 347 -25.98 -3.61 4.70
CA PHE A 347 -26.14 -3.84 3.26
C PHE A 347 -26.09 -5.35 2.98
N SER A 348 -26.48 -5.79 1.78
CA SER A 348 -26.38 -7.21 1.43
C SER A 348 -24.92 -7.68 1.35
N PRO A 349 -24.56 -8.87 1.87
CA PRO A 349 -23.20 -9.43 1.73
C PRO A 349 -22.71 -9.54 0.29
N THR A 350 -23.65 -9.65 -0.66
CA THR A 350 -23.37 -9.77 -2.10
C THR A 350 -23.59 -8.46 -2.85
N SER A 351 -23.86 -7.34 -2.16
CA SER A 351 -24.01 -6.04 -2.82
C SER A 351 -22.77 -5.73 -3.66
N PRO A 352 -22.96 -5.17 -4.87
CA PRO A 352 -21.85 -4.62 -5.62
C PRO A 352 -21.32 -3.37 -4.88
N PHE A 353 -20.05 -3.04 -5.11
CA PHE A 353 -19.32 -2.02 -4.36
C PHE A 353 -18.54 -1.08 -5.27
N LEU A 354 -18.22 0.11 -4.75
CA LEU A 354 -17.24 1.01 -5.36
C LEU A 354 -15.83 0.53 -4.98
N LEU A 355 -14.91 0.51 -5.92
CA LEU A 355 -13.57 -0.03 -5.71
C LEU A 355 -12.51 1.05 -5.90
N ILE A 356 -11.65 1.24 -4.92
CA ILE A 356 -10.51 2.15 -5.00
C ILE A 356 -9.24 1.43 -4.56
N GLY A 357 -8.09 1.85 -5.08
CA GLY A 357 -6.82 1.31 -4.62
C GLY A 357 -5.62 2.10 -5.12
N HIS A 358 -4.50 2.02 -4.40
CA HIS A 358 -3.26 2.73 -4.72
C HIS A 358 -2.07 1.78 -4.93
N SER A 359 -1.22 2.02 -5.93
CA SER A 359 -0.02 1.23 -6.23
C SER A 359 -0.35 -0.26 -6.39
N ASN A 360 0.14 -1.16 -5.54
CA ASN A 360 -0.28 -2.58 -5.51
C ASN A 360 -1.80 -2.73 -5.35
N GLY A 361 -2.43 -1.94 -4.48
CA GLY A 361 -3.88 -1.88 -4.35
C GLY A 361 -4.58 -1.34 -5.59
N GLY A 362 -3.92 -0.46 -6.35
CA GLY A 362 -4.41 0.03 -7.63
C GLY A 362 -4.38 -1.07 -8.70
N GLN A 363 -3.33 -1.90 -8.71
CA GLN A 363 -3.32 -3.11 -9.54
C GLN A 363 -4.39 -4.11 -9.09
N GLY A 364 -4.60 -4.28 -7.77
CA GLY A 364 -5.69 -5.06 -7.23
C GLY A 364 -7.06 -4.53 -7.66
N ALA A 365 -7.19 -3.20 -7.80
CA ALA A 365 -8.40 -2.58 -8.31
C ALA A 365 -8.65 -2.94 -9.79
N TRP A 366 -7.60 -2.95 -10.63
CA TRP A 366 -7.69 -3.49 -11.99
C TRP A 366 -8.08 -4.97 -12.00
N HIS A 367 -7.48 -5.77 -11.12
CA HIS A 367 -7.76 -7.20 -11.05
C HIS A 367 -9.22 -7.46 -10.69
N LEU A 368 -9.71 -6.90 -9.57
CA LEU A 368 -11.08 -7.15 -9.12
C LEU A 368 -12.12 -6.62 -10.10
N ALA A 369 -11.92 -5.43 -10.69
CA ALA A 369 -12.85 -4.88 -11.66
C ALA A 369 -12.92 -5.74 -12.94
N SER A 370 -11.77 -6.18 -13.45
CA SER A 370 -11.72 -7.00 -14.68
C SER A 370 -12.18 -8.44 -14.49
N HIS A 371 -11.98 -9.04 -13.31
CA HIS A 371 -12.32 -10.45 -13.06
C HIS A 371 -13.69 -10.64 -12.42
N TYR A 372 -14.21 -9.63 -11.71
CA TYR A 372 -15.50 -9.67 -11.02
C TYR A 372 -16.35 -8.42 -11.36
N PRO A 373 -16.59 -8.15 -12.65
CA PRO A 373 -17.29 -6.93 -13.10
C PRO A 373 -18.72 -6.83 -12.58
N ASP A 374 -19.37 -7.95 -12.25
CA ASP A 374 -20.70 -8.00 -11.62
C ASP A 374 -20.71 -7.49 -10.17
N ARG A 375 -19.54 -7.46 -9.52
CA ARG A 375 -19.37 -7.02 -8.13
C ARG A 375 -18.90 -5.58 -8.01
N VAL A 376 -18.42 -4.96 -9.09
CA VAL A 376 -17.78 -3.64 -9.06
C VAL A 376 -18.64 -2.61 -9.80
N LEU A 377 -19.19 -1.65 -9.06
CA LEU A 377 -20.04 -0.58 -9.61
C LEU A 377 -19.24 0.49 -10.34
N ALA A 378 -18.07 0.84 -9.83
CA ALA A 378 -17.12 1.76 -10.42
C ALA A 378 -15.75 1.50 -9.80
N VAL A 379 -14.68 1.85 -10.52
CA VAL A 379 -13.30 1.61 -10.08
C VAL A 379 -12.43 2.87 -10.22
N ALA A 380 -11.64 3.19 -9.19
CA ALA A 380 -10.63 4.24 -9.20
C ALA A 380 -9.23 3.68 -8.85
N PRO A 381 -8.50 3.15 -9.84
CA PRO A 381 -7.13 2.68 -9.66
C PRO A 381 -6.15 3.86 -9.72
N ALA A 382 -5.44 4.13 -8.63
CA ALA A 382 -4.46 5.20 -8.50
C ALA A 382 -3.02 4.67 -8.53
N ALA A 383 -2.14 5.29 -9.34
CA ALA A 383 -0.74 4.88 -9.51
C ALA A 383 -0.57 3.37 -9.77
N ALA A 384 -1.54 2.77 -10.46
CA ALA A 384 -1.65 1.33 -10.65
C ALA A 384 -0.77 0.87 -11.80
N TYR A 385 0.03 -0.18 -11.59
CA TYR A 385 0.57 -0.96 -12.69
C TYR A 385 -0.51 -1.90 -13.23
N SER A 386 -0.45 -2.23 -14.52
CA SER A 386 -1.44 -3.11 -15.15
C SER A 386 -1.33 -4.54 -14.63
N LYS A 387 -0.10 -5.06 -14.54
CA LYS A 387 0.21 -6.44 -14.14
C LYS A 387 1.66 -6.60 -13.68
N SER A 388 1.94 -7.60 -12.85
CA SER A 388 3.25 -7.79 -12.23
C SER A 388 4.37 -8.03 -13.25
N GLN A 389 4.08 -8.67 -14.39
CA GLN A 389 5.02 -8.94 -15.48
C GLN A 389 5.44 -7.68 -16.23
N SER A 390 4.61 -6.63 -16.23
CA SER A 390 4.95 -5.32 -16.80
C SER A 390 5.65 -4.42 -15.78
N TYR A 391 5.39 -4.63 -14.49
CA TYR A 391 6.02 -3.87 -13.41
C TYR A 391 7.45 -4.34 -13.13
N VAL A 392 7.68 -5.66 -13.09
CA VAL A 392 9.01 -6.28 -13.01
C VAL A 392 9.19 -7.21 -14.22
N PRO A 393 9.72 -6.70 -15.34
CA PRO A 393 9.85 -7.48 -16.56
C PRO A 393 10.72 -8.73 -16.40
N LEU A 394 10.11 -9.90 -16.63
CA LEU A 394 10.82 -11.18 -16.61
C LEU A 394 11.76 -11.36 -17.82
N THR A 395 11.64 -10.53 -18.84
CA THR A 395 12.42 -10.58 -20.09
C THR A 395 13.93 -10.42 -19.88
N HIS A 396 14.34 -9.74 -18.81
CA HIS A 396 15.75 -9.51 -18.45
C HIS A 396 16.22 -10.42 -17.30
N SER A 397 15.37 -11.34 -16.84
CA SER A 397 15.76 -12.30 -15.81
C SER A 397 16.85 -13.24 -16.33
N ARG A 398 17.73 -13.70 -15.43
CA ARG A 398 18.78 -14.67 -15.80
C ARG A 398 18.17 -15.93 -16.41
N SER A 399 17.04 -16.41 -15.89
CA SER A 399 16.33 -17.58 -16.42
C SER A 399 15.87 -17.36 -17.87
N ALA A 400 15.39 -16.17 -18.23
CA ALA A 400 14.95 -15.87 -19.60
C ALA A 400 16.06 -16.05 -20.66
N HIS A 401 17.34 -15.97 -20.29
CA HIS A 401 18.47 -16.14 -21.23
C HIS A 401 18.92 -17.59 -21.44
N TYR A 402 18.65 -18.50 -20.49
CA TYR A 402 19.16 -19.88 -20.52
C TYR A 402 18.05 -20.94 -20.57
N MET A 403 16.79 -20.54 -20.43
CA MET A 403 15.66 -21.44 -20.36
C MET A 403 15.23 -21.93 -21.74
N ASP A 404 14.90 -23.22 -21.84
CA ASP A 404 14.29 -23.79 -23.03
C ASP A 404 12.97 -23.05 -23.38
N PRO A 405 12.73 -22.68 -24.66
CA PRO A 405 11.54 -21.94 -25.04
C PRO A 405 10.21 -22.62 -24.70
N ALA A 406 10.12 -23.95 -24.76
CA ALA A 406 8.89 -24.67 -24.42
C ALA A 406 8.63 -24.58 -22.91
N LEU A 407 9.66 -24.79 -22.09
CA LEU A 407 9.58 -24.59 -20.64
C LEU A 407 9.20 -23.15 -20.30
N ARG A 408 9.80 -22.17 -20.99
CA ARG A 408 9.46 -20.75 -20.82
C ARG A 408 7.98 -20.50 -21.09
N SER A 409 7.43 -21.04 -22.17
CA SER A 409 6.01 -20.88 -22.49
C SER A 409 5.08 -21.43 -21.41
N ILE A 410 5.43 -22.58 -20.82
CA ILE A 410 4.64 -23.21 -19.75
C ILE A 410 4.65 -22.33 -18.50
N LEU A 411 5.82 -21.81 -18.10
CA LEU A 411 5.94 -20.94 -16.93
C LEU A 411 5.26 -19.59 -17.16
N GLU A 412 5.42 -18.98 -18.33
CA GLU A 412 4.74 -17.71 -18.67
C GLU A 412 3.21 -17.89 -18.74
N THR A 413 2.71 -19.04 -19.18
CA THR A 413 1.27 -19.35 -19.17
C THR A 413 0.69 -19.43 -17.74
N SER A 414 1.50 -19.79 -16.74
CA SER A 414 1.01 -19.85 -15.35
C SER A 414 0.63 -18.48 -14.77
N PHE A 415 1.08 -17.41 -15.42
CA PHE A 415 0.80 -16.02 -15.06
C PHE A 415 -0.44 -15.44 -15.74
N THR A 416 -1.04 -16.14 -16.72
CA THR A 416 -2.20 -15.64 -17.47
C THR A 416 -3.40 -15.23 -16.60
N PRO A 417 -3.73 -15.91 -15.48
CA PRO A 417 -4.80 -15.44 -14.58
C PRO A 417 -4.55 -14.05 -13.96
N ASP A 418 -3.32 -13.55 -13.99
CA ASP A 418 -2.92 -12.26 -13.44
C ASP A 418 -2.79 -11.16 -14.52
N ASP A 419 -3.01 -11.52 -15.79
CA ASP A 419 -2.97 -10.61 -16.95
C ASP A 419 -4.26 -9.77 -17.04
N ASN A 420 -4.35 -8.74 -16.21
CA ASN A 420 -5.52 -7.85 -16.16
C ASN A 420 -5.87 -7.23 -17.54
N ASP A 421 -4.88 -7.02 -18.41
CA ASP A 421 -5.05 -6.45 -19.74
C ASP A 421 -5.85 -7.36 -20.70
N LEU A 422 -5.76 -8.69 -20.54
CA LEU A 422 -6.57 -9.64 -21.33
C LEU A 422 -8.06 -9.56 -20.96
N HIS A 423 -8.38 -9.08 -19.76
CA HIS A 423 -9.72 -9.02 -19.21
C HIS A 423 -10.36 -7.62 -19.27
N LEU A 424 -9.72 -6.63 -19.89
CA LEU A 424 -10.22 -5.24 -19.94
C LEU A 424 -11.59 -5.10 -20.60
N SER A 425 -11.94 -5.99 -21.55
CA SER A 425 -13.27 -5.96 -22.17
C SER A 425 -14.42 -6.18 -21.18
N ASN A 426 -14.13 -6.78 -20.02
CA ASN A 426 -15.12 -7.01 -18.96
C ASN A 426 -15.57 -5.72 -18.27
N ILE A 427 -14.74 -4.65 -18.31
CA ILE A 427 -15.04 -3.37 -17.63
C ILE A 427 -15.53 -2.27 -18.59
N LEU A 428 -15.90 -2.62 -19.82
CA LEU A 428 -16.39 -1.65 -20.82
C LEU A 428 -17.62 -0.83 -20.34
N GLN A 429 -18.44 -1.39 -19.45
CA GLN A 429 -19.61 -0.73 -18.88
C GLN A 429 -19.42 -0.31 -17.41
N THR A 430 -18.23 -0.51 -16.85
CA THR A 430 -17.90 -0.08 -15.49
C THR A 430 -17.29 1.33 -15.58
N PRO A 431 -17.85 2.34 -14.90
CA PRO A 431 -17.21 3.64 -14.78
C PRO A 431 -15.79 3.50 -14.19
N VAL A 432 -14.80 4.00 -14.91
CA VAL A 432 -13.38 3.96 -14.52
C VAL A 432 -12.88 5.39 -14.35
N LEU A 433 -12.35 5.71 -13.17
CA LEU A 433 -11.56 6.92 -12.93
C LEU A 433 -10.10 6.52 -12.77
N ALA A 434 -9.40 6.33 -13.89
CA ALA A 434 -7.97 6.05 -13.87
C ALA A 434 -7.22 7.35 -13.56
N ILE A 435 -6.69 7.47 -12.34
CA ILE A 435 -5.98 8.68 -11.92
C ILE A 435 -4.55 8.60 -12.45
N HIS A 436 -4.27 9.32 -13.53
CA HIS A 436 -2.95 9.40 -14.14
C HIS A 436 -2.60 10.84 -14.56
N GLY A 437 -1.67 11.47 -13.83
CA GLY A 437 -0.77 12.53 -14.34
C GLY A 437 -1.38 13.66 -15.19
N LEU A 438 -0.56 14.28 -16.05
CA LEU A 438 -0.97 15.39 -16.92
C LEU A 438 -2.16 15.05 -17.82
N GLN A 439 -2.35 13.77 -18.17
CA GLN A 439 -3.37 13.39 -19.13
C GLN A 439 -4.80 13.52 -18.57
N ALA A 440 -4.96 13.77 -17.27
CA ALA A 440 -6.24 14.21 -16.70
C ALA A 440 -6.80 15.45 -17.42
N ILE A 441 -5.94 16.28 -18.03
CA ILE A 441 -6.38 17.41 -18.84
C ILE A 441 -7.28 17.00 -20.02
N LEU A 442 -7.16 15.76 -20.52
CA LEU A 442 -7.94 15.25 -21.64
C LEU A 442 -9.37 14.84 -21.26
N THR A 443 -9.67 14.68 -19.97
CA THR A 443 -11.02 14.32 -19.49
C THR A 443 -11.84 15.58 -19.22
N SER A 444 -12.02 16.42 -20.24
CA SER A 444 -12.76 17.68 -20.12
C SER A 444 -14.27 17.43 -20.28
N PRO A 445 -15.14 17.93 -19.35
CA PRO A 445 -16.58 17.72 -19.43
C PRO A 445 -17.30 18.64 -20.43
N SER A 446 -16.59 19.66 -20.94
CA SER A 446 -17.03 20.54 -22.05
C SER A 446 -15.81 20.87 -22.95
N PRO A 447 -15.93 21.67 -24.02
CA PRO A 447 -14.77 22.03 -24.84
C PRO A 447 -13.59 22.52 -23.99
N LEU A 448 -12.38 22.05 -24.32
CA LEU A 448 -11.15 22.50 -23.65
C LEU A 448 -10.83 23.94 -24.01
N THR A 449 -10.57 24.79 -23.03
CA THR A 449 -10.23 26.20 -23.30
C THR A 449 -8.71 26.39 -23.32
N PHE A 450 -8.15 26.79 -24.46
CA PHE A 450 -6.75 27.23 -24.56
C PHE A 450 -6.64 28.75 -24.41
N ILE A 451 -5.76 29.20 -23.51
CA ILE A 451 -5.50 30.60 -23.25
C ILE A 451 -4.12 30.97 -23.80
N TYR A 452 -4.07 32.03 -24.61
CA TYR A 452 -2.85 32.57 -25.21
C TYR A 452 -2.80 34.10 -25.08
N SER A 453 -1.60 34.65 -25.19
CA SER A 453 -1.26 36.08 -25.13
C SER A 453 -0.40 36.51 -26.32
N THR A 454 0.40 35.60 -26.89
CA THR A 454 1.34 35.91 -27.98
C THR A 454 1.05 35.13 -29.28
N PRO A 455 1.53 35.59 -30.45
CA PRO A 455 1.42 34.85 -31.70
C PRO A 455 2.08 33.45 -31.66
N GLU A 456 3.16 33.30 -30.90
CA GLU A 456 3.88 32.04 -30.74
C GLU A 456 3.08 31.04 -29.88
N GLU A 457 2.48 31.51 -28.78
CA GLU A 457 1.54 30.72 -27.98
C GLU A 457 0.30 30.31 -28.79
N LEU A 458 -0.25 31.23 -29.58
CA LEU A 458 -1.37 30.97 -30.49
C LEU A 458 -1.02 29.86 -31.49
N SER A 459 0.16 29.93 -32.09
CA SER A 459 0.66 28.93 -33.04
C SER A 459 0.79 27.55 -32.39
N LEU A 460 1.30 27.47 -31.16
CA LEU A 460 1.36 26.20 -30.42
C LEU A 460 -0.04 25.69 -30.06
N ALA A 461 -0.90 26.55 -29.51
CA ALA A 461 -2.26 26.19 -29.11
C ALA A 461 -3.07 25.63 -30.30
N LEU A 462 -3.02 26.27 -31.48
CA LEU A 462 -3.70 25.79 -32.68
C LEU A 462 -3.21 24.40 -33.14
N ARG A 463 -1.90 24.13 -33.04
CA ARG A 463 -1.35 22.80 -33.33
C ARG A 463 -1.84 21.75 -32.32
N LEU A 464 -1.83 22.08 -31.03
CA LEU A 464 -2.33 21.18 -29.99
C LEU A 464 -3.83 20.90 -30.15
N ILE A 465 -4.65 21.93 -30.44
CA ILE A 465 -6.08 21.79 -30.72
C ILE A 465 -6.32 20.89 -31.93
N HIS A 466 -5.58 21.10 -33.02
CA HIS A 466 -5.65 20.23 -34.20
C HIS A 466 -5.34 18.77 -33.83
N ASP A 467 -4.29 18.53 -33.04
CA ASP A 467 -3.87 17.20 -32.64
C ASP A 467 -4.87 16.54 -31.69
N LEU A 468 -5.48 17.31 -30.76
CA LEU A 468 -6.58 16.87 -29.91
C LEU A 468 -7.79 16.41 -30.72
N GLN A 469 -8.20 17.19 -31.71
CA GLN A 469 -9.29 16.83 -32.61
C GLN A 469 -8.94 15.57 -33.42
N THR A 470 -7.69 15.44 -33.86
CA THR A 470 -7.23 14.33 -34.72
C THR A 470 -7.09 13.02 -33.95
N TYR A 471 -6.42 13.03 -32.79
CA TYR A 471 -6.06 11.82 -32.05
C TYR A 471 -7.09 11.44 -30.98
N HIS A 472 -7.85 12.40 -30.46
CA HIS A 472 -8.77 12.17 -29.35
C HIS A 472 -10.22 12.55 -29.66
N ASN A 473 -10.50 13.16 -30.82
CA ASN A 473 -11.81 13.73 -31.14
C ASN A 473 -12.34 14.65 -30.03
N LEU A 474 -11.42 15.41 -29.41
CA LEU A 474 -11.71 16.36 -28.35
C LEU A 474 -11.89 17.77 -28.93
N ASP A 475 -13.00 18.39 -28.58
CA ASP A 475 -13.31 19.77 -28.92
C ASP A 475 -12.55 20.75 -28.01
N ALA A 476 -12.13 21.87 -28.57
CA ALA A 476 -11.40 22.90 -27.86
C ALA A 476 -11.67 24.29 -28.45
N GLU A 477 -11.85 25.25 -27.55
CA GLU A 477 -11.95 26.67 -27.86
C GLU A 477 -10.64 27.39 -27.52
N LEU A 478 -10.50 28.59 -28.08
CA LEU A 478 -9.29 29.39 -27.96
C LEU A 478 -9.69 30.82 -27.61
N ILE A 479 -9.15 31.33 -26.50
CA ILE A 479 -9.42 32.68 -26.00
C ILE A 479 -8.13 33.42 -25.68
N SER A 480 -8.15 34.75 -25.79
CA SER A 480 -7.02 35.58 -25.37
C SER A 480 -6.92 35.67 -23.85
N SER A 481 -5.74 36.01 -23.34
CA SER A 481 -5.52 36.22 -21.90
C SER A 481 -6.38 37.35 -21.32
N GLN A 482 -6.70 38.37 -22.12
CA GLN A 482 -7.61 39.44 -21.72
C GLN A 482 -9.04 38.93 -21.50
N GLU A 483 -9.56 38.12 -22.44
CA GLU A 483 -10.88 37.47 -22.30
C GLU A 483 -10.91 36.54 -21.09
N ALA A 484 -9.85 35.76 -20.88
CA ALA A 484 -9.73 34.90 -19.72
C ALA A 484 -9.76 35.66 -18.38
N ILE A 485 -9.07 36.81 -18.29
CA ILE A 485 -9.08 37.67 -17.10
C ILE A 485 -10.49 38.21 -16.84
N GLU A 486 -11.20 38.61 -17.90
CA GLU A 486 -12.58 39.09 -17.80
C GLU A 486 -13.54 37.97 -17.36
N CYS A 487 -13.41 36.77 -17.94
CA CYS A 487 -14.17 35.58 -17.53
C CYS A 487 -13.95 35.25 -16.05
N HIS A 488 -12.70 35.33 -15.57
CA HIS A 488 -12.39 35.10 -14.17
C HIS A 488 -12.99 36.16 -13.25
N ALA A 489 -12.85 37.45 -13.60
CA ALA A 489 -13.42 38.54 -12.81
C ALA A 489 -14.95 38.47 -12.70
N GLN A 490 -15.62 37.93 -13.72
CA GLN A 490 -17.07 37.75 -13.75
C GLN A 490 -17.54 36.41 -13.19
N GLY A 491 -16.64 35.47 -12.91
CA GLY A 491 -16.98 34.11 -12.46
C GLY A 491 -17.73 33.29 -13.51
N THR A 492 -17.46 33.53 -14.79
CA THR A 492 -18.21 32.97 -15.94
C THR A 492 -17.49 31.80 -16.61
N TRP A 493 -16.52 31.18 -15.95
CA TRP A 493 -15.86 29.97 -16.43
C TRP A 493 -16.86 28.84 -16.69
N GLY A 494 -16.73 28.18 -17.85
CA GLY A 494 -17.43 26.93 -18.13
C GLY A 494 -16.91 25.78 -17.27
N SER A 495 -17.48 24.59 -17.45
CA SER A 495 -17.00 23.38 -16.79
C SER A 495 -15.78 22.75 -17.48
N GLY A 496 -15.38 23.24 -18.66
CA GLY A 496 -14.27 22.69 -19.45
C GLY A 496 -12.92 22.81 -18.75
N ASN A 497 -12.01 21.90 -19.07
CA ASN A 497 -10.64 21.99 -18.62
C ASN A 497 -9.93 23.15 -19.34
N ILE A 498 -8.95 23.76 -18.66
CA ILE A 498 -8.27 24.96 -19.15
C ILE A 498 -6.78 24.68 -19.37
N VAL A 499 -6.23 25.07 -20.52
CA VAL A 499 -4.79 25.05 -20.79
C VAL A 499 -4.28 26.48 -20.87
N VAL A 500 -3.36 26.85 -19.99
CA VAL A 500 -2.79 28.20 -19.91
C VAL A 500 -1.37 28.21 -20.44
N LEU A 501 -1.13 28.92 -21.54
CA LEU A 501 0.22 29.20 -22.03
C LEU A 501 0.64 30.61 -21.58
N GLY A 502 1.88 30.74 -21.14
CA GLY A 502 2.40 32.04 -20.74
C GLY A 502 3.83 31.99 -20.24
N THR A 503 4.36 33.18 -19.96
CA THR A 503 5.63 33.35 -19.27
C THR A 503 5.38 33.68 -17.79
N PRO A 504 6.40 33.61 -16.93
CA PRO A 504 6.27 34.06 -15.54
C PRO A 504 5.83 35.53 -15.38
N THR A 505 5.93 36.35 -16.42
CA THR A 505 5.49 37.76 -16.41
C THR A 505 4.10 37.97 -17.00
N SER A 506 3.44 36.94 -17.52
CA SER A 506 2.08 37.04 -18.05
C SER A 506 1.06 37.30 -16.92
N ASP A 507 0.15 38.24 -17.15
CA ASP A 507 -0.88 38.62 -16.16
C ASP A 507 -1.78 37.42 -15.79
N ILE A 508 -2.16 36.60 -16.78
CA ILE A 508 -2.98 35.39 -16.55
C ILE A 508 -2.27 34.35 -15.68
N ILE A 509 -0.96 34.20 -15.82
CA ILE A 509 -0.15 33.29 -15.00
C ILE A 509 -0.10 33.83 -13.56
N SER A 510 0.15 35.13 -13.41
CA SER A 510 0.17 35.80 -12.11
C SER A 510 -1.19 35.75 -11.40
N LEU A 511 -2.30 35.84 -12.14
CA LEU A 511 -3.66 35.81 -11.59
C LEU A 511 -3.89 34.53 -10.76
N PHE A 512 -3.60 33.37 -11.34
CA PHE A 512 -3.86 32.08 -10.68
C PHE A 512 -2.73 31.66 -9.73
N LEU A 513 -1.47 31.84 -10.11
CA LEU A 513 -0.35 31.30 -9.32
C LEU A 513 -0.03 32.12 -8.06
N LYS A 514 -0.57 33.33 -7.91
CA LYS A 514 -0.50 34.11 -6.66
C LYS A 514 -1.35 33.51 -5.54
N GLU A 515 -2.38 32.72 -5.87
CA GLU A 515 -3.21 32.05 -4.87
C GLU A 515 -2.48 30.90 -4.16
N ARG A 516 -1.36 30.42 -4.72
CA ARG A 516 -0.51 29.35 -4.17
C ARG A 516 -1.30 28.08 -3.82
N LYS A 517 -2.25 27.71 -4.70
CA LYS A 517 -3.06 26.49 -4.57
C LYS A 517 -2.25 25.20 -4.77
N THR A 518 -1.10 25.28 -5.43
CA THR A 518 -0.17 24.16 -5.61
C THR A 518 1.23 24.52 -5.11
N GLY A 519 2.19 23.59 -5.26
CA GLY A 519 3.60 23.89 -5.00
C GLY A 519 4.19 24.97 -5.93
N PHE A 520 3.57 25.26 -7.08
CA PHE A 520 4.01 26.33 -7.99
C PHE A 520 3.45 27.70 -7.61
N SER A 521 4.30 28.71 -7.68
CA SER A 521 3.93 30.12 -7.49
C SER A 521 4.72 31.03 -8.42
N VAL A 522 4.30 32.28 -8.56
CA VAL A 522 5.07 33.32 -9.24
C VAL A 522 5.34 34.48 -8.29
N ASP A 523 6.60 34.86 -8.17
CA ASP A 523 7.07 36.05 -7.44
C ASP A 523 8.06 36.82 -8.33
N ASP A 524 7.93 38.15 -8.41
CA ASP A 524 8.81 39.04 -9.18
C ASP A 524 9.12 38.59 -10.62
N GLY A 525 8.12 38.07 -11.33
CA GLY A 525 8.27 37.60 -12.72
C GLY A 525 9.11 36.33 -12.84
N GLN A 526 9.20 35.53 -11.78
CA GLN A 526 9.89 34.24 -11.76
C GLN A 526 8.94 33.18 -11.25
N ILE A 527 9.02 31.98 -11.84
CA ILE A 527 8.27 30.82 -11.34
C ILE A 527 9.08 30.09 -10.27
N LEU A 528 8.40 29.69 -9.22
CA LEU A 528 8.96 28.97 -8.08
C LEU A 528 8.21 27.67 -7.86
N LEU A 529 8.91 26.64 -7.42
CA LEU A 529 8.37 25.41 -6.87
C LEU A 529 8.82 25.31 -5.41
N ARG A 530 7.88 25.38 -4.46
CA ARG A 530 8.16 25.43 -3.00
C ARG A 530 9.18 26.51 -2.62
N ASN A 531 9.07 27.69 -3.20
CA ASN A 531 10.03 28.79 -3.05
C ASN A 531 11.44 28.52 -3.63
N ARG A 532 11.69 27.37 -4.27
CA ARG A 532 12.88 27.17 -5.11
C ARG A 532 12.56 27.74 -6.49
N LYS A 533 13.36 28.68 -6.93
CA LYS A 533 13.17 29.29 -8.25
C LYS A 533 13.52 28.29 -9.36
N VAL A 534 12.72 28.30 -10.42
CA VAL A 534 13.02 27.61 -11.67
C VAL A 534 13.70 28.61 -12.58
N GLU A 535 15.00 28.83 -12.38
CA GLU A 535 15.78 29.86 -13.08
C GLU A 535 16.54 29.30 -14.27
N GLY A 536 16.53 30.00 -15.39
CA GLY A 536 17.51 29.89 -16.46
C GLY A 536 16.93 29.75 -17.86
N GLU A 537 17.79 30.01 -18.84
CA GLU A 537 17.46 29.96 -20.27
C GLU A 537 17.12 28.53 -20.69
N GLY A 538 16.12 28.41 -21.57
CA GLY A 538 15.63 27.14 -22.08
C GLY A 538 14.90 26.29 -21.06
N ARG A 539 14.38 26.86 -19.96
CA ARG A 539 13.61 26.13 -18.96
C ARG A 539 12.11 26.36 -19.11
N GLY A 540 11.33 25.33 -18.82
CA GLY A 540 9.87 25.41 -18.85
C GLY A 540 9.25 24.50 -17.83
N SER A 541 8.10 24.89 -17.30
CA SER A 541 7.32 24.11 -16.34
C SER A 541 5.96 23.76 -16.94
N ILE A 542 5.56 22.50 -16.83
CA ILE A 542 4.21 22.03 -17.20
C ILE A 542 3.58 21.32 -16.03
N PHE A 543 2.39 21.73 -15.60
CA PHE A 543 1.79 21.21 -14.37
C PHE A 543 0.28 21.38 -14.29
N LEU A 544 -0.37 20.41 -13.65
CA LEU A 544 -1.78 20.47 -13.29
C LEU A 544 -2.02 21.42 -12.12
N HIS A 545 -3.19 22.05 -12.13
CA HIS A 545 -3.66 22.98 -11.11
C HIS A 545 -5.19 22.87 -10.96
N PRO A 546 -5.77 23.16 -9.78
CA PRO A 546 -7.22 23.17 -9.60
C PRO A 546 -7.91 24.15 -10.57
N HIS A 547 -9.06 23.76 -11.11
CA HIS A 547 -9.94 24.68 -11.85
C HIS A 547 -10.47 25.79 -10.92
N PRO A 548 -10.69 27.02 -11.42
CA PRO A 548 -11.08 28.14 -10.57
C PRO A 548 -12.49 28.01 -9.97
N THR A 549 -13.39 27.28 -10.63
CA THR A 549 -14.81 27.23 -10.28
C THR A 549 -15.44 25.83 -10.24
N GLU A 550 -14.73 24.77 -10.65
CA GLU A 550 -15.33 23.43 -10.83
C GLU A 550 -14.37 22.34 -10.31
N ASP A 551 -14.72 21.69 -9.21
CA ASP A 551 -13.83 20.75 -8.50
C ASP A 551 -13.48 19.50 -9.34
N ALA A 552 -14.35 19.14 -10.30
CA ALA A 552 -14.13 17.97 -11.17
C ALA A 552 -13.26 18.28 -12.41
N SER A 553 -12.88 19.54 -12.62
CA SER A 553 -12.16 19.99 -13.81
C SER A 553 -10.73 20.40 -13.49
N TRP A 554 -9.90 20.46 -14.54
CA TRP A 554 -8.46 20.62 -14.43
C TRP A 554 -7.99 21.89 -15.15
N MET A 555 -6.97 22.55 -14.59
CA MET A 555 -6.12 23.46 -15.35
C MET A 555 -4.77 22.81 -15.61
N LEU A 556 -4.19 23.09 -16.77
CA LEU A 556 -2.81 22.76 -17.11
C LEU A 556 -2.06 24.03 -17.45
N PHE A 557 -1.01 24.32 -16.71
CA PHE A 557 -0.11 25.43 -17.00
C PHE A 557 1.06 24.94 -17.86
N MET A 558 1.42 25.72 -18.87
CA MET A 558 2.63 25.59 -19.69
C MET A 558 3.40 26.90 -19.59
N VAL A 559 4.25 27.00 -18.57
CA VAL A 559 5.01 28.23 -18.28
C VAL A 559 6.41 28.13 -18.86
N TYR A 560 6.71 28.95 -19.85
CA TYR A 560 7.97 28.92 -20.60
C TYR A 560 8.81 30.18 -20.36
N THR A 561 10.14 30.08 -20.49
CA THR A 561 11.05 31.25 -20.37
C THR A 561 11.53 31.78 -21.71
N ASP A 562 11.48 30.96 -22.77
CA ASP A 562 11.81 31.32 -24.15
C ASP A 562 11.09 30.42 -25.17
N LEU A 563 11.22 30.73 -26.47
CA LEU A 563 10.53 29.98 -27.52
C LEU A 563 10.97 28.51 -27.64
N MET A 564 12.20 28.17 -27.23
CA MET A 564 12.66 26.79 -27.24
C MET A 564 11.97 25.96 -26.16
N SER A 565 11.85 26.53 -24.95
CA SER A 565 11.09 25.92 -23.86
C SER A 565 9.59 25.84 -24.20
N LEU A 566 8.99 26.83 -24.88
CA LEU A 566 7.60 26.75 -25.36
C LEU A 566 7.37 25.51 -26.25
N GLU A 567 8.19 25.32 -27.28
CA GLU A 567 8.11 24.15 -28.17
C GLU A 567 8.43 22.83 -27.46
N ARG A 568 9.27 22.87 -26.43
CA ARG A 568 9.54 21.69 -25.59
C ARG A 568 8.34 21.29 -24.75
N LEU A 569 7.68 22.25 -24.10
CA LEU A 569 6.46 21.98 -23.34
C LEU A 569 5.36 21.46 -24.28
N GLY A 570 5.26 21.99 -25.51
CA GLY A 570 4.34 21.49 -26.53
C GLY A 570 4.47 19.99 -26.81
N ARG A 571 5.71 19.48 -26.88
CA ARG A 571 5.98 18.04 -27.08
C ARG A 571 5.64 17.16 -25.86
N LEU A 572 5.51 17.75 -24.68
CA LEU A 572 5.12 17.07 -23.44
C LEU A 572 3.60 17.10 -23.20
N PHE A 573 2.87 17.95 -23.93
CA PHE A 573 1.42 17.93 -23.89
C PHE A 573 0.92 16.53 -24.29
N PRO A 574 -0.05 15.94 -23.55
CA PRO A 574 -0.36 14.51 -23.62
C PRO A 574 -1.17 14.08 -24.85
N MET A 575 -0.77 14.47 -26.06
CA MET A 575 -1.49 14.27 -27.33
C MET A 575 -1.49 12.85 -27.89
N ARG A 576 -0.74 11.91 -27.30
CA ARG A 576 -0.65 10.51 -27.78
C ARG A 576 -0.42 9.52 -26.65
N THR A 577 -0.80 8.28 -26.89
CA THR A 577 -0.55 7.16 -25.98
C THR A 577 0.94 7.00 -25.67
N GLY A 578 1.29 6.73 -24.42
CA GLY A 578 2.67 6.44 -23.99
C GLY A 578 3.51 7.65 -23.57
N ILE A 579 2.97 8.87 -23.55
CA ILE A 579 3.63 10.01 -22.91
C ILE A 579 3.49 9.87 -21.39
N ALA A 580 4.58 9.56 -20.70
CA ALA A 580 4.62 9.58 -19.23
C ALA A 580 4.71 11.03 -18.74
N GLY A 581 3.58 11.60 -18.30
CA GLY A 581 3.53 12.93 -17.69
C GLY A 581 2.94 12.84 -16.30
N PRO A 582 3.72 12.92 -15.21
CA PRO A 582 3.18 13.01 -13.84
C PRO A 582 2.45 14.35 -13.64
N ALA A 583 1.92 14.67 -12.45
CA ALA A 583 1.09 15.88 -12.30
C ALA A 583 1.85 17.20 -12.58
N TRP A 584 3.19 17.19 -12.49
CA TRP A 584 4.03 18.31 -12.89
C TRP A 584 5.42 17.89 -13.36
N MET A 585 6.04 18.72 -14.21
CA MET A 585 7.41 18.58 -14.70
C MET A 585 8.10 19.93 -14.88
N ILE A 586 9.42 19.94 -14.67
CA ILE A 586 10.34 21.02 -15.01
C ILE A 586 11.31 20.49 -16.06
N THR A 587 11.42 21.23 -17.15
CA THR A 587 12.27 20.90 -18.30
C THR A 587 13.43 21.88 -18.40
N GLY A 588 14.54 21.41 -18.96
CA GLY A 588 15.69 22.22 -19.33
C GLY A 588 16.19 21.86 -20.73
N PRO A 589 17.26 22.49 -21.22
CA PRO A 589 17.83 22.19 -22.53
C PRO A 589 18.19 20.71 -22.74
N GLU A 590 18.64 20.00 -21.70
CA GLU A 590 19.04 18.59 -21.79
C GLU A 590 17.88 17.65 -22.10
N THR A 591 16.64 18.04 -21.78
CA THR A 591 15.43 17.27 -22.09
C THR A 591 15.31 16.99 -23.60
N ASP A 592 15.85 17.85 -24.47
CA ASP A 592 15.81 17.64 -25.93
C ASP A 592 16.71 16.49 -26.41
N GLN A 593 17.79 16.21 -25.68
CA GLN A 593 18.76 15.17 -26.02
C GLN A 593 18.51 13.87 -25.25
N LEU A 594 18.11 13.99 -23.98
CA LEU A 594 17.98 12.88 -23.04
C LEU A 594 16.53 12.42 -22.82
N GLY A 595 15.55 13.10 -23.43
CA GLY A 595 14.13 12.84 -23.19
C GLY A 595 13.79 13.04 -21.70
N ALA A 596 13.04 12.10 -21.12
CA ALA A 596 12.66 12.15 -19.70
C ALA A 596 13.87 12.16 -18.74
N GLY A 597 15.02 11.61 -19.16
CA GLY A 597 16.26 11.64 -18.37
C GLY A 597 16.90 13.03 -18.25
N GLY A 598 16.48 13.99 -19.08
CA GLY A 598 16.93 15.39 -19.01
C GLY A 598 15.92 16.32 -18.36
N LEU A 599 14.90 15.79 -17.68
CA LEU A 599 14.02 16.61 -16.83
C LEU A 599 14.82 17.14 -15.64
N GLU A 600 14.49 18.34 -15.20
CA GLU A 600 15.08 18.95 -14.00
C GLU A 600 14.18 18.81 -12.78
N GLY A 601 12.95 18.35 -12.99
CA GLY A 601 12.01 18.05 -11.93
C GLY A 601 10.79 17.33 -12.45
N ALA A 602 10.19 16.47 -11.64
CA ALA A 602 8.93 15.81 -11.95
C ALA A 602 8.26 15.29 -10.68
N GLY A 603 6.93 15.28 -10.62
CA GLY A 603 6.24 14.71 -9.46
C GLY A 603 4.73 14.75 -9.56
N VAL A 604 4.10 14.28 -8.48
CA VAL A 604 2.64 14.31 -8.31
C VAL A 604 2.25 15.20 -7.13
N TRP A 605 1.01 15.69 -7.17
CA TRP A 605 0.37 16.35 -6.03
C TRP A 605 -0.26 15.31 -5.10
N ASP A 606 -0.43 15.65 -3.82
CA ASP A 606 -1.34 14.89 -2.95
C ASP A 606 -2.81 15.26 -3.22
N SER A 607 -3.72 14.70 -2.44
CA SER A 607 -5.16 14.94 -2.58
C SER A 607 -5.57 16.40 -2.30
N ASP A 608 -4.74 17.17 -1.60
CA ASP A 608 -4.98 18.57 -1.24
C ASP A 608 -4.14 19.53 -2.11
N TRP A 609 -3.67 19.05 -3.27
CA TRP A 609 -2.87 19.79 -4.23
C TRP A 609 -1.49 20.25 -3.72
N GLN A 610 -1.02 19.69 -2.61
CA GLN A 610 0.28 20.02 -2.03
C GLN A 610 1.39 19.19 -2.66
N TYR A 611 2.61 19.73 -2.60
CA TYR A 611 3.80 19.03 -3.05
C TYR A 611 4.05 17.79 -2.19
N LEU A 612 4.15 16.62 -2.83
CA LEU A 612 4.39 15.35 -2.15
C LEU A 612 5.87 14.91 -2.28
N PRO A 613 6.71 15.05 -1.24
CA PRO A 613 8.15 14.78 -1.35
C PRO A 613 8.49 13.33 -1.72
N SER A 614 7.70 12.36 -1.26
CA SER A 614 7.91 10.93 -1.53
C SER A 614 7.67 10.53 -2.99
N SER A 615 6.95 11.36 -3.74
CA SER A 615 6.58 11.10 -5.13
C SER A 615 6.96 12.28 -6.04
N SER A 616 8.03 12.98 -5.66
CA SER A 616 8.57 14.14 -6.36
C SER A 616 10.09 14.04 -6.44
N TRP A 617 10.63 14.39 -7.59
CA TRP A 617 12.05 14.40 -7.87
C TRP A 617 12.47 15.76 -8.42
N LEU A 618 13.65 16.23 -8.02
CA LEU A 618 14.29 17.43 -8.52
C LEU A 618 15.75 17.10 -8.80
N ALA A 619 16.24 17.54 -9.96
CA ALA A 619 17.66 17.54 -10.25
C ALA A 619 18.38 18.35 -9.16
N ARG A 620 19.53 17.83 -8.72
CA ARG A 620 20.33 18.44 -7.65
C ARG A 620 20.90 19.77 -8.10
#